data_AF-A0A7Y0R1G8-F1
#
_entry.id   AF-A0A7Y0R1G8-F1
#
_cell.length_a   1.000
_cell.length_b   1.000
_cell.length_c   1.000
_cell.angle_alpha   90.00
_cell.angle_beta   90.00
_cell.angle_gamma   90.00
#
_symmetry.space_group_name_H-M   'P 1'
#
loop_
_entity.id
_entity.type
_entity.pdbx_description
1 polymer ?
#
loop_
_entity_poly.entity_id
_entity_poly.type
_entity_poly.pdbx_seq_one_letter_code
_entity_poly.pdbx_strand_id
1 'polypeptide(L)'
;LFKYRHLIEEPALDWIQDNLTANASVAIDPRMHSSAWLDMAQAKLAGKLELNILSSNPIDELWHDRPAPVVSDVRLMPTKAVGQSSESKRKEIAQLVAKAGADSAVITALDSICWLLNVRGLDVSRLPVLLSHAILHADSSVEYFLDPARLPAEFAAHVGTGVTVHHPEALQSRLEA
;
A
#
# COMPACT_ATOMS: atom_id res chain seq x y z
N LEU A 1 -1.19 -33.02 11.26
CA LEU A 1 -0.36 -32.21 12.18
C LEU A 1 0.49 -31.26 11.33
N PHE A 2 0.60 -29.98 11.68
CA PHE A 2 1.47 -29.04 10.98
C PHE A 2 2.91 -29.13 11.51
N LYS A 3 3.90 -28.95 10.63
CA LYS A 3 5.33 -28.88 10.99
C LYS A 3 5.82 -27.45 10.82
N TYR A 4 6.47 -26.91 11.85
CA TYR A 4 7.14 -25.61 11.76
C TYR A 4 8.41 -25.71 10.89
N ARG A 5 8.60 -24.72 10.02
CA ARG A 5 9.73 -24.56 9.11
C ARG A 5 10.23 -23.13 9.20
N HIS A 6 11.53 -22.92 9.02
CA HIS A 6 12.13 -21.60 9.21
C HIS A 6 12.09 -20.79 7.91
N LEU A 7 11.39 -19.64 7.88
CA LEU A 7 11.18 -18.86 6.65
C LEU A 7 12.47 -18.37 5.97
N ILE A 8 13.58 -18.24 6.70
CA ILE A 8 14.86 -17.75 6.16
C ILE A 8 15.78 -18.89 5.74
N GLU A 9 15.79 -19.99 6.50
CA GLU A 9 16.67 -21.14 6.23
C GLU A 9 16.01 -22.15 5.29
N GLU A 10 14.68 -22.19 5.27
CA GLU A 10 13.84 -22.99 4.40
C GLU A 10 12.81 -22.07 3.71
N PRO A 11 13.24 -21.18 2.79
CA PRO A 11 12.33 -20.24 2.13
C PRO A 11 11.17 -20.96 1.46
N ALA A 12 9.97 -20.38 1.55
CA ALA A 12 8.75 -21.03 1.09
C ALA A 12 8.82 -21.51 -0.37
N LEU A 13 9.43 -20.72 -1.26
CA LEU A 13 9.57 -21.09 -2.68
C LEU A 13 10.57 -22.24 -2.90
N ASP A 14 11.66 -22.33 -2.12
CA ASP A 14 12.57 -23.48 -2.18
C ASP A 14 11.86 -24.74 -1.71
N TRP A 15 11.18 -24.64 -0.57
CA TRP A 15 10.41 -25.75 -0.03
C TRP A 15 9.32 -26.22 -1.01
N ILE A 16 8.60 -25.31 -1.64
CA ILE A 16 7.58 -25.62 -2.66
C ILE A 16 8.20 -26.38 -3.84
N GLN A 17 9.38 -25.97 -4.33
CA GLN A 17 10.05 -26.64 -5.45
C GLN A 17 10.48 -28.06 -5.11
N ASP A 18 10.96 -28.28 -3.88
CA ASP A 18 11.45 -29.58 -3.44
C ASP A 18 10.32 -30.58 -3.13
N ASN A 19 9.10 -30.10 -2.89
CA ASN A 19 8.00 -30.91 -2.37
C ASN A 19 6.80 -31.05 -3.32
N LEU A 20 6.65 -30.18 -4.32
CA LEU A 20 5.59 -30.31 -5.32
C LEU A 20 6.05 -31.08 -6.56
N THR A 21 5.11 -31.76 -7.21
CA THR A 21 5.36 -32.43 -8.48
C THR A 21 5.62 -31.41 -9.59
N ALA A 22 6.38 -31.81 -10.61
CA ALA A 22 6.60 -30.98 -11.79
C ALA A 22 5.28 -30.47 -12.39
N ASN A 23 5.26 -29.21 -12.81
CA ASN A 23 4.10 -28.50 -13.35
C ASN A 23 2.91 -28.35 -12.38
N ALA A 24 3.12 -28.57 -11.07
CA ALA A 24 2.07 -28.22 -10.11
C ALA A 24 1.83 -26.71 -10.09
N SER A 25 0.58 -26.35 -9.79
CA SER A 25 0.12 -24.97 -9.69
C SER A 25 0.32 -24.43 -8.27
N VAL A 26 0.91 -23.24 -8.19
CA VAL A 26 1.09 -22.45 -6.98
C VAL A 26 0.35 -21.15 -7.19
N ALA A 27 -0.54 -20.78 -6.28
CA ALA A 27 -1.34 -19.57 -6.40
C ALA A 27 -0.99 -18.53 -5.32
N ILE A 28 -1.06 -17.25 -5.66
CA ILE A 28 -0.79 -16.13 -4.75
C ILE A 28 -1.88 -15.05 -4.84
N ASP A 29 -2.11 -14.33 -3.75
CA ASP A 29 -2.81 -13.04 -3.77
C ASP A 29 -1.77 -11.94 -4.06
N PRO A 30 -1.86 -11.23 -5.19
CA PRO A 30 -0.86 -10.23 -5.58
C PRO A 30 -0.75 -9.06 -4.59
N ARG A 31 -1.80 -8.80 -3.78
CA ARG A 31 -1.79 -7.72 -2.78
C ARG A 31 -0.91 -8.02 -1.57
N MET A 32 -0.49 -9.28 -1.41
CA MET A 32 0.33 -9.75 -0.29
C MET A 32 1.83 -9.81 -0.62
N HIS A 33 2.22 -9.42 -1.83
CA HIS A 33 3.59 -9.50 -2.31
C HIS A 33 4.04 -8.19 -2.96
N SER A 34 5.33 -7.88 -2.84
CA SER A 34 5.92 -6.77 -3.60
C SER A 34 6.17 -7.19 -5.04
N SER A 35 6.29 -6.22 -5.96
CA SER A 35 6.69 -6.47 -7.35
C SER A 35 8.03 -7.20 -7.43
N ALA A 36 9.02 -6.76 -6.66
CA ALA A 36 10.34 -7.40 -6.61
C ALA A 36 10.29 -8.86 -6.12
N TRP A 37 9.41 -9.17 -5.17
CA TRP A 37 9.20 -10.57 -4.77
C TRP A 37 8.54 -11.37 -5.89
N LEU A 38 7.56 -10.79 -6.59
CA LEU A 38 6.86 -11.45 -7.69
C LEU A 38 7.81 -11.77 -8.85
N ASP A 39 8.65 -10.82 -9.25
CA ASP A 39 9.66 -11.02 -10.29
C ASP A 39 10.63 -12.15 -9.93
N MET A 40 11.11 -12.15 -8.68
CA MET A 40 11.96 -13.21 -8.15
C MET A 40 11.24 -14.56 -8.14
N ALA A 41 9.99 -14.60 -7.70
CA ALA A 41 9.19 -15.82 -7.64
C ALA A 41 8.95 -16.41 -9.04
N GLN A 42 8.58 -15.57 -10.00
CA GLN A 42 8.40 -15.97 -11.40
C GLN A 42 9.69 -16.55 -11.98
N ALA A 43 10.82 -15.84 -11.82
CA ALA A 43 12.12 -16.32 -12.29
C ALA A 43 12.53 -17.64 -11.64
N LYS A 44 12.28 -17.79 -10.33
CA LYS A 44 12.62 -18.98 -9.56
C LYS A 44 11.82 -20.20 -9.99
N LEU A 45 10.51 -20.03 -10.22
CA LEU A 45 9.58 -21.12 -10.55
C LEU A 45 9.52 -21.45 -12.05
N ALA A 46 10.04 -20.58 -12.91
CA ALA A 46 10.03 -20.73 -14.37
C ALA A 46 10.47 -22.13 -14.82
N GLY A 47 9.62 -22.78 -15.62
CA GLY A 47 9.87 -24.12 -16.18
C GLY A 47 9.81 -25.27 -15.18
N LYS A 48 9.45 -25.03 -13.92
CA LYS A 48 9.33 -26.05 -12.87
C LYS A 48 7.90 -26.16 -12.34
N LEU A 49 7.28 -25.01 -12.04
CA LEU A 49 5.95 -24.88 -11.44
C LEU A 49 5.20 -23.72 -12.11
N GLU A 50 3.87 -23.79 -12.09
CA GLU A 50 3.01 -22.71 -12.60
C GLU A 50 2.66 -21.74 -11.47
N LEU A 51 3.04 -20.47 -11.60
CA LEU A 51 2.66 -19.42 -10.65
C LEU A 51 1.42 -18.69 -11.14
N ASN A 52 0.30 -18.87 -10.43
CA ASN A 52 -0.99 -18.28 -10.75
C ASN A 52 -1.30 -17.08 -9.85
N ILE A 53 -1.68 -15.96 -10.45
CA ILE A 53 -2.07 -14.75 -9.75
C ILE A 53 -3.59 -14.76 -9.58
N LEU A 54 -4.05 -14.76 -8.32
CA LEU A 54 -5.48 -14.79 -8.01
C LEU A 54 -6.09 -13.39 -8.08
N SER A 55 -7.33 -13.31 -8.56
CA SER A 55 -8.13 -12.08 -8.53
C SER A 55 -8.84 -11.87 -7.19
N SER A 56 -9.11 -12.94 -6.45
CA SER A 56 -9.71 -12.93 -5.11
C SER A 56 -8.88 -13.75 -4.13
N ASN A 57 -8.95 -13.42 -2.84
CA ASN A 57 -8.28 -14.17 -1.80
C ASN A 57 -9.21 -15.31 -1.31
N PRO A 58 -8.84 -16.59 -1.47
CA PRO A 58 -9.70 -17.70 -1.04
C PRO A 58 -9.94 -17.74 0.47
N ILE A 59 -9.02 -17.17 1.27
CA ILE A 59 -9.22 -17.05 2.71
C ILE A 59 -10.37 -16.08 2.98
N ASP A 60 -10.44 -14.95 2.27
CA ASP A 60 -11.50 -13.96 2.44
C ASP A 60 -12.89 -14.53 2.10
N GLU A 61 -12.98 -15.43 1.10
CA GLU A 61 -14.23 -16.10 0.71
C GLU A 61 -14.74 -17.09 1.76
N LEU A 62 -13.82 -17.74 2.48
CA LEU A 62 -14.12 -18.78 3.47
C LEU A 62 -14.13 -18.24 4.92
N TRP A 63 -13.73 -16.99 5.14
CA TRP A 63 -13.66 -16.38 6.47
C TRP A 63 -15.00 -15.77 6.88
N HIS A 64 -15.94 -16.63 7.28
CA HIS A 64 -17.32 -16.25 7.59
C HIS A 64 -17.48 -15.29 8.79
N ASP A 65 -16.52 -15.27 9.72
CA ASP A 65 -16.51 -14.41 10.91
C ASP A 65 -15.42 -13.33 10.85
N ARG A 66 -15.01 -12.92 9.65
CA ARG A 66 -14.02 -11.86 9.45
C ARG A 66 -14.47 -10.58 10.16
N PRO A 67 -13.65 -10.01 11.06
CA PRO A 67 -14.00 -8.76 11.73
C PRO A 67 -14.04 -7.60 10.72
N ALA A 68 -14.99 -6.69 10.92
CA ALA A 68 -15.01 -5.45 10.16
C ALA A 68 -13.69 -4.67 10.38
N PRO A 69 -13.17 -4.02 9.34
CA PRO A 69 -11.98 -3.18 9.50
C PRO A 69 -12.26 -2.05 10.49
N VAL A 70 -11.27 -1.74 11.33
CA VAL A 70 -11.32 -0.55 12.18
C VAL A 70 -11.06 0.65 11.30
N VAL A 71 -12.04 1.55 11.23
CA VAL A 71 -11.93 2.83 10.53
C VAL A 71 -12.06 3.96 11.53
N SER A 72 -11.20 4.95 11.41
CA SER A 72 -11.14 6.10 12.30
C SER A 72 -11.17 7.43 11.55
N ASP A 73 -11.66 8.47 12.20
CA ASP A 73 -11.61 9.82 11.62
C ASP A 73 -10.18 10.34 11.53
N VAL A 74 -9.93 11.15 10.50
CA VAL A 74 -8.62 11.75 10.26
C VAL A 74 -8.33 12.81 11.33
N ARG A 75 -7.15 12.71 11.95
CA ARG A 75 -6.64 13.71 12.89
C ARG A 75 -5.56 14.55 12.23
N LEU A 76 -5.72 15.87 12.27
CA LEU A 76 -4.76 16.82 11.71
C LEU A 76 -3.62 17.06 12.71
N MET A 77 -2.38 17.02 12.21
CA MET A 77 -1.18 17.29 13.01
C MET A 77 -0.67 18.72 12.72
N PRO A 78 -0.88 19.69 13.63
CA PRO A 78 -0.60 21.08 13.33
C PRO A 78 0.90 21.30 13.06
N THR A 79 1.24 22.16 12.10
CA THR A 79 2.62 22.42 11.67
C THR A 79 3.57 22.73 12.84
N LYS A 80 3.09 23.43 13.87
CA LYS A 80 3.86 23.72 15.10
C LYS A 80 4.40 22.47 15.84
N ALA A 81 3.74 21.32 15.68
CA ALA A 81 4.12 20.06 16.31
C ALA A 81 5.00 19.19 15.40
N VAL A 82 4.92 19.38 14.09
CA VAL A 82 5.62 18.54 13.09
C VAL A 82 6.75 19.25 12.35
N GLY A 83 6.92 20.57 12.55
CA GLY A 83 8.04 21.38 12.06
C GLY A 83 7.96 21.78 10.58
N GLN A 84 7.17 21.09 9.75
CA GLN A 84 7.08 21.35 8.31
C GLN A 84 5.66 21.13 7.79
N SER A 85 5.17 22.03 6.93
CA SER A 85 3.84 21.92 6.32
C SER A 85 3.77 20.76 5.31
N SER A 86 2.57 20.24 5.07
CA SER A 86 2.37 19.20 4.06
C SER A 86 2.76 19.68 2.67
N GLU A 87 2.38 20.90 2.31
CA GLU A 87 2.73 21.51 1.02
C GLU A 87 4.25 21.58 0.81
N SER A 88 5.03 21.96 1.83
CA SER A 88 6.49 22.01 1.73
C SER A 88 7.09 20.61 1.52
N LYS A 89 6.59 19.60 2.24
CA LYS A 89 7.03 18.20 2.06
C LYS A 89 6.73 17.69 0.66
N ARG A 90 5.51 17.92 0.15
CA ARG A 90 5.12 17.51 -1.20
C ARG A 90 6.02 18.14 -2.25
N LYS A 91 6.34 19.43 -2.15
CA LYS A 91 7.27 20.11 -3.07
C LYS A 91 8.67 19.49 -3.05
N GLU A 92 9.19 19.19 -1.87
CA GLU A 92 10.50 18.55 -1.72
C GLU A 92 10.54 17.16 -2.35
N ILE A 93 9.55 16.31 -2.06
CA ILE A 93 9.50 14.96 -2.63
C ILE A 93 9.21 14.99 -4.14
N ALA A 94 8.37 15.91 -4.62
CA ALA A 94 8.10 16.08 -6.05
C ALA A 94 9.37 16.42 -6.85
N GLN A 95 10.30 17.21 -6.28
CA GLN A 95 11.61 17.44 -6.88
C GLN A 95 12.45 16.17 -6.99
N LEU A 96 12.36 15.26 -6.01
CA LEU A 96 13.03 13.96 -6.07
C LEU A 96 12.43 13.07 -7.16
N VAL A 97 11.10 13.06 -7.28
CA VAL A 97 10.37 12.35 -8.33
C VAL A 97 10.79 12.85 -9.72
N ALA A 98 10.76 14.17 -9.94
CA ALA A 98 11.20 14.79 -11.18
C ALA A 98 12.68 14.51 -11.49
N LYS A 99 13.57 14.57 -10.48
CA LYS A 99 15.00 14.27 -10.63
C LYS A 99 15.26 12.81 -11.01
N ALA A 100 14.39 11.89 -10.58
CA ALA A 100 14.43 10.50 -10.99
C ALA A 100 13.89 10.26 -12.41
N GLY A 101 13.36 11.28 -13.08
CA GLY A 101 12.74 11.18 -14.40
C GLY A 101 11.36 10.52 -14.39
N ALA A 102 10.69 10.50 -13.25
CA ALA A 102 9.34 9.96 -13.09
C ALA A 102 8.30 11.09 -13.07
N ASP A 103 7.09 10.80 -13.55
CA ASP A 103 5.95 11.72 -13.49
C ASP A 103 5.27 11.71 -12.12
N SER A 104 5.30 10.56 -11.44
CA SER A 104 4.68 10.39 -10.13
C SER A 104 5.33 9.27 -9.31
N ALA A 105 4.99 9.22 -8.02
CA ALA A 105 5.31 8.16 -7.10
C ALA A 105 4.03 7.64 -6.42
N VAL A 106 3.80 6.32 -6.51
CA VAL A 106 2.75 5.63 -5.76
C VAL A 106 3.27 5.31 -4.36
N ILE A 107 2.57 5.78 -3.34
CA ILE A 107 2.93 5.62 -1.93
C ILE A 107 1.89 4.70 -1.29
N THR A 108 2.36 3.54 -0.80
CA THR A 108 1.54 2.52 -0.13
C THR A 108 1.86 2.39 1.37
N ALA A 109 3.01 2.90 1.81
CA ALA A 109 3.40 2.92 3.21
C ALA A 109 2.56 3.96 3.98
N LEU A 110 1.69 3.48 4.87
CA LEU A 110 0.65 4.30 5.53
C LEU A 110 1.24 5.42 6.41
N ASP A 111 2.37 5.14 7.06
CA ASP A 111 3.11 6.11 7.86
C ASP A 111 3.73 7.22 7.00
N SER A 112 4.22 6.88 5.82
CA SER A 112 4.75 7.83 4.83
C SER A 112 3.64 8.77 4.33
N ILE A 113 2.45 8.22 4.02
CA ILE A 113 1.29 9.03 3.61
C ILE A 113 0.87 9.98 4.75
N CYS A 114 0.76 9.45 5.97
CA CYS A 114 0.43 10.22 7.16
C CYS A 114 1.46 11.33 7.45
N TRP A 115 2.75 11.07 7.24
CA TRP A 115 3.80 12.07 7.37
C TRP A 115 3.72 13.14 6.28
N LEU A 116 3.51 12.74 5.03
CA LEU A 116 3.41 13.64 3.88
C LEU A 116 2.25 14.62 4.03
N LEU A 117 1.09 14.13 4.48
CA LEU A 117 -0.14 14.91 4.63
C LEU A 117 -0.32 15.54 6.03
N ASN A 118 0.62 15.31 6.96
CA ASN A 118 0.50 15.72 8.37
C ASN A 118 -0.83 15.26 8.99
N VAL A 119 -1.22 14.01 8.78
CA VAL A 119 -2.44 13.42 9.33
C VAL A 119 -2.15 12.15 10.12
N ARG A 120 -3.05 11.73 11.01
CA ARG A 120 -2.96 10.48 11.77
C ARG A 120 -4.34 9.83 11.88
N GLY A 121 -4.33 8.52 12.13
CA GLY A 121 -5.53 7.70 12.38
C GLY A 121 -5.25 6.60 13.39
N LEU A 122 -6.21 5.70 13.56
CA LEU A 122 -6.17 4.55 14.46
C LEU A 122 -6.63 3.26 13.76
N ASP A 123 -6.52 3.19 12.44
CA ASP A 123 -7.01 2.05 11.66
C ASP A 123 -6.20 0.78 11.94
N VAL A 124 -4.94 0.95 12.36
CA VAL A 124 -4.03 -0.14 12.75
C VAL A 124 -3.71 -0.03 14.23
N SER A 125 -3.91 -1.12 14.97
CA SER A 125 -3.63 -1.14 16.41
C SER A 125 -2.17 -0.78 16.68
N ARG A 126 -1.95 0.19 17.58
CA ARG A 126 -0.62 0.68 18.02
C ARG A 126 0.22 1.36 16.94
N LEU A 127 -0.36 1.65 15.78
CA LEU A 127 0.29 2.40 14.70
C LEU A 127 -0.66 3.54 14.28
N PRO A 128 -0.30 4.82 14.51
CA PRO A 128 -1.24 5.92 14.33
C PRO A 128 -1.43 6.31 12.85
N VAL A 129 -1.92 5.39 12.03
CA VAL A 129 -2.04 5.50 10.57
C VAL A 129 -3.47 5.29 10.10
N LEU A 130 -3.69 5.66 8.84
CA LEU A 130 -4.95 5.53 8.11
C LEU A 130 -4.72 4.53 6.97
N LEU A 131 -5.58 3.52 6.83
CA LEU A 131 -5.58 2.64 5.65
C LEU A 131 -5.95 3.49 4.43
N SER A 132 -4.94 3.78 3.61
CA SER A 132 -5.05 4.73 2.50
C SER A 132 -3.91 4.54 1.50
N HIS A 133 -4.05 5.15 0.32
CA HIS A 133 -3.00 5.23 -0.69
C HIS A 133 -2.78 6.69 -1.10
N ALA A 134 -1.64 6.99 -1.70
CA ALA A 134 -1.42 8.28 -2.34
C ALA A 134 -0.64 8.14 -3.64
N ILE A 135 -0.95 9.01 -4.61
CA ILE A 135 -0.11 9.24 -5.79
C ILE A 135 0.40 10.68 -5.67
N LEU A 136 1.71 10.85 -5.57
CA LEU A 136 2.37 12.16 -5.57
C LEU A 136 2.96 12.42 -6.95
N HIS A 137 2.52 13.50 -7.59
CA HIS A 137 2.99 13.92 -8.90
C HIS A 137 4.21 14.83 -8.81
N ALA A 138 5.00 14.89 -9.89
CA ALA A 138 6.20 15.72 -10.01
C ALA A 138 5.91 17.24 -9.92
N ASP A 139 4.65 17.66 -10.08
CA ASP A 139 4.17 19.03 -9.88
C ASP A 139 3.77 19.35 -8.43
N SER A 140 4.01 18.40 -7.49
CA SER A 140 3.64 18.43 -6.07
C SER A 140 2.15 18.26 -5.75
N SER A 141 1.31 17.99 -6.75
CA SER A 141 -0.06 17.57 -6.51
C SER A 141 -0.13 16.15 -5.96
N VAL A 142 -1.11 15.87 -5.12
CA VAL A 142 -1.35 14.55 -4.53
C VAL A 142 -2.78 14.13 -4.76
N GLU A 143 -2.95 12.90 -5.23
CA GLU A 143 -4.20 12.16 -5.13
C GLU A 143 -4.16 11.31 -3.87
N TYR A 144 -5.11 11.54 -2.97
CA TYR A 144 -5.21 10.85 -1.69
C TYR A 144 -6.43 9.93 -1.69
N PHE A 145 -6.22 8.64 -1.45
CA PHE A 145 -7.25 7.61 -1.54
C PHE A 145 -7.67 7.17 -0.13
N LEU A 146 -8.79 7.73 0.32
CA LEU A 146 -9.40 7.56 1.64
C LEU A 146 -10.90 7.89 1.49
N ASP A 147 -11.78 7.24 2.25
CA ASP A 147 -13.17 7.68 2.35
C ASP A 147 -13.25 9.17 2.79
N PRO A 148 -13.74 10.08 1.92
CA PRO A 148 -13.81 11.51 2.21
C PRO A 148 -14.69 11.85 3.40
N ALA A 149 -15.64 10.99 3.78
CA ALA A 149 -16.50 11.21 4.95
C ALA A 149 -15.71 11.25 6.28
N ARG A 150 -14.48 10.74 6.28
CA ARG A 150 -13.59 10.69 7.46
C ARG A 150 -12.78 11.98 7.65
N LEU A 151 -12.87 12.93 6.72
CA LEU A 151 -12.08 14.14 6.74
C LEU A 151 -12.73 15.23 7.60
N PRO A 152 -11.98 15.88 8.50
CA PRO A 152 -12.46 17.07 9.19
C PRO A 152 -12.58 18.26 8.22
N ALA A 153 -13.42 19.23 8.55
CA ALA A 153 -13.70 20.39 7.71
C ALA A 153 -12.44 21.21 7.38
N GLU A 154 -11.46 21.22 8.29
CA GLU A 154 -10.22 21.98 8.18
C GLU A 154 -9.16 21.29 7.30
N PHE A 155 -9.42 20.07 6.80
CA PHE A 155 -8.42 19.28 6.06
C PHE A 155 -7.85 20.03 4.87
N ALA A 156 -8.70 20.66 4.03
CA ALA A 156 -8.26 21.38 2.84
C ALA A 156 -7.33 22.55 3.18
N ALA A 157 -7.64 23.32 4.23
CA ALA A 157 -6.80 24.40 4.71
C ALA A 157 -5.48 23.87 5.31
N HIS A 158 -5.53 22.72 5.98
CA HIS A 158 -4.39 22.07 6.62
C HIS A 158 -3.36 21.52 5.63
N VAL A 159 -3.81 20.85 4.56
CA VAL A 159 -2.90 20.28 3.54
C VAL A 159 -2.47 21.31 2.49
N GLY A 160 -3.21 22.41 2.35
CA GLY A 160 -2.98 23.42 1.31
C GLY A 160 -3.51 22.98 -0.06
N THR A 161 -3.15 23.74 -1.11
CA THR A 161 -3.58 23.46 -2.48
C THR A 161 -2.93 22.20 -3.05
N GLY A 162 -3.55 21.63 -4.09
CA GLY A 162 -2.98 20.48 -4.82
C GLY A 162 -3.16 19.13 -4.13
N VAL A 163 -4.18 18.96 -3.29
CA VAL A 163 -4.57 17.63 -2.79
C VAL A 163 -5.99 17.34 -3.23
N THR A 164 -6.18 16.26 -3.98
CA THR A 164 -7.48 15.76 -4.41
C THR A 164 -7.77 14.45 -3.68
N VAL A 165 -8.97 14.31 -3.12
CA VAL A 165 -9.35 13.11 -2.37
C VAL A 165 -10.28 12.24 -3.20
N HIS A 166 -9.99 10.94 -3.25
CA HIS A 166 -10.79 9.93 -3.91
C HIS A 166 -11.15 8.81 -2.95
N HIS A 167 -12.28 8.16 -3.20
CA HIS A 167 -12.58 6.89 -2.53
C HIS A 167 -11.50 5.84 -2.85
N PRO A 168 -11.18 4.92 -1.91
CA PRO A 168 -10.13 3.91 -2.10
C PRO A 168 -10.28 3.07 -3.38
N GLU A 169 -11.51 2.79 -3.79
CA GLU A 169 -11.87 2.00 -4.97
C GLU A 169 -11.44 2.66 -6.28
N ALA A 170 -11.24 3.98 -6.30
CA ALA A 170 -10.81 4.70 -7.49
C ALA A 170 -9.32 4.52 -7.81
N LEU A 171 -8.51 3.96 -6.90
CA LEU A 171 -7.05 3.86 -7.08
C LEU A 171 -6.69 3.16 -8.39
N GLN A 172 -7.32 2.03 -8.68
CA GLN A 172 -7.00 1.25 -9.89
C GLN A 172 -7.26 2.07 -11.16
N SER A 173 -8.45 2.64 -11.30
CA SER A 173 -8.78 3.42 -12.50
C SER A 173 -7.94 4.69 -12.66
N ARG A 174 -7.38 5.22 -11.56
CA ARG A 174 -6.47 6.37 -11.58
C ARG A 174 -5.04 6.01 -11.95
N LEU A 175 -4.62 4.78 -11.68
CA LEU A 175 -3.33 4.25 -12.15
C LEU A 175 -3.35 3.86 -13.64
N GLU A 176 -4.53 3.55 -14.17
CA GLU A 176 -4.73 3.13 -15.57
C GLU A 176 -5.03 4.30 -16.53
N ALA A 177 -5.23 5.52 -16.02
CA ALA A 177 -5.58 6.72 -16.78
C ALA A 177 -4.33 7.45 -17.31
#